data_AF-A0A396U219-F1
#
_entry.id   AF-A0A396U219-F1
#
_cell.length_a   1.000
_cell.length_b   1.000
_cell.length_c   1.000
_cell.angle_alpha   90.00
_cell.angle_beta   90.00
_cell.angle_gamma   90.00
#
_symmetry.space_group_name_H-M   'P 1'
#
loop_
_entity.id
_entity.type
_entity.pdbx_description
1 polymer ?
#
loop_
_entity_poly.entity_id
_entity_poly.type
_entity_poly.pdbx_seq_one_letter_code
_entity_poly.pdbx_strand_id
1 'polypeptide(L)'
;MAQATRLAQKGLYTTSPNPRVGCVLVKNNQVIGEGYHQKAGQGHAEVNAIADVKKRYPESFTEQLKGCTAYVTLEPCSHFGLTPPCAQGLINANVGRVVSAMVDPNPSVSGRGLAMLEAAGITSQFGLLEQEAKALNVGFIKRMTTNFPYVRCKLAASLDGKTAMANGESQWITGSHARQDVQRLRAKSCAVISGADSVIFDNAKMNIRWQELGELRHQYAQNLVRQPVRVIIDSQQRLTPDLEIFQQHSPIIIVGIEKNKSVIQDLEKPPQWPHFVEHVTVNESIQAKHQLNSSDKAKVDLADLLKTLAKRGFNEVLVESGAKLSGAFIEQDLVDELILYQAPKLMGTEAKGLVNMPSIESLSAAKNLDIVDINMVGNDIRITAKLINSFENVS
;
A
#
# COMPACT_ATOMS: atom_id res chain seq x y z
N MET A 1 -10.70 22.48 3.86
CA MET A 1 -9.81 21.39 3.39
C MET A 1 -9.42 20.40 4.49
N ALA A 2 -8.81 20.81 5.61
CA ALA A 2 -8.36 19.88 6.66
C ALA A 2 -9.44 18.89 7.16
N GLN A 3 -10.71 19.30 7.23
CA GLN A 3 -11.83 18.42 7.54
C GLN A 3 -12.08 17.35 6.46
N ALA A 4 -11.98 17.71 5.18
CA ALA A 4 -12.04 16.76 4.07
C ALA A 4 -10.89 15.75 4.16
N THR A 5 -9.67 16.19 4.51
CA THR A 5 -8.52 15.30 4.76
C THR A 5 -8.80 14.30 5.89
N ARG A 6 -9.37 14.74 7.02
CA ARG A 6 -9.79 13.84 8.12
C ARG A 6 -10.88 12.85 7.70
N LEU A 7 -11.81 13.26 6.83
CA LEU A 7 -12.81 12.35 6.26
C LEU A 7 -12.15 11.31 5.35
N ALA A 8 -11.21 11.72 4.49
CA ALA A 8 -10.47 10.82 3.61
C ALA A 8 -9.69 9.74 4.38
N GLN A 9 -9.14 10.08 5.56
CA GLN A 9 -8.45 9.12 6.44
C GLN A 9 -9.33 7.94 6.85
N LYS A 10 -10.65 8.11 6.90
CA LYS A 10 -11.58 6.99 7.18
C LYS A 10 -11.54 5.92 6.09
N GLY A 11 -11.08 6.21 4.88
CA GLY A 11 -10.93 5.23 3.79
C GLY A 11 -9.61 4.43 3.80
N LEU A 12 -8.69 4.66 4.75
CA LEU A 12 -7.32 4.13 4.71
C LEU A 12 -7.23 2.60 4.49
N TYR A 13 -8.16 1.85 5.08
CA TYR A 13 -8.15 0.38 5.09
C TYR A 13 -9.18 -0.26 4.14
N THR A 14 -9.92 0.54 3.37
CA THR A 14 -11.14 0.06 2.69
C THR A 14 -11.23 0.45 1.20
N THR A 15 -10.53 1.49 0.76
CA THR A 15 -10.74 2.06 -0.60
C THR A 15 -9.91 1.42 -1.70
N SER A 16 -8.81 0.76 -1.39
CA SER A 16 -7.92 0.18 -2.41
C SER A 16 -8.70 -0.67 -3.42
N PRO A 17 -8.44 -0.54 -4.73
CA PRO A 17 -7.35 0.23 -5.38
C PRO A 17 -7.64 1.72 -5.60
N ASN A 18 -8.82 2.22 -5.21
CA ASN A 18 -9.18 3.62 -5.39
C ASN A 18 -8.46 4.52 -4.36
N PRO A 19 -8.18 5.78 -4.71
CA PRO A 19 -7.59 6.75 -3.79
C PRO A 19 -8.54 7.05 -2.61
N ARG A 20 -7.96 7.49 -1.51
CA ARG A 20 -8.69 8.01 -0.35
C ARG A 20 -9.05 9.45 -0.65
N VAL A 21 -10.34 9.74 -0.75
CA VAL A 21 -10.84 11.07 -1.05
C VAL A 21 -11.88 11.46 -0.01
N GLY A 22 -11.83 12.71 0.43
CA GLY A 22 -12.83 13.34 1.28
C GLY A 22 -13.36 14.60 0.61
N CYS A 23 -14.61 14.93 0.89
CA CYS A 23 -15.31 16.09 0.37
C CYS A 23 -16.16 16.74 1.46
N VAL A 24 -16.12 18.07 1.53
CA VAL A 24 -16.96 18.88 2.43
C VAL A 24 -17.63 19.97 1.61
N LEU A 25 -18.94 20.10 1.74
CA LEU A 25 -19.75 21.14 1.12
C LEU A 25 -20.05 22.22 2.15
N VAL A 26 -19.76 23.48 1.79
CA VAL A 26 -19.88 24.64 2.68
C VAL A 26 -20.75 25.72 2.04
N LYS A 27 -21.73 26.22 2.79
CA LYS A 27 -22.56 27.37 2.40
C LYS A 27 -22.71 28.31 3.58
N ASN A 28 -22.57 29.62 3.35
CA ASN A 28 -22.66 30.64 4.41
C ASN A 28 -21.76 30.35 5.62
N ASN A 29 -20.51 29.91 5.36
CA ASN A 29 -19.53 29.48 6.38
C ASN A 29 -19.97 28.30 7.27
N GLN A 30 -21.01 27.56 6.88
CA GLN A 30 -21.48 26.36 7.57
C GLN A 30 -21.26 25.12 6.72
N VAL A 31 -20.84 24.03 7.36
CA VAL A 31 -20.74 22.72 6.71
C VAL A 31 -22.13 22.14 6.55
N ILE A 32 -22.58 22.01 5.31
CA ILE A 32 -23.91 21.50 4.96
C ILE A 32 -23.89 20.02 4.57
N GLY A 33 -22.72 19.47 4.22
CA GLY A 33 -22.60 18.05 3.88
C GLY A 33 -21.16 17.57 3.85
N GLU A 34 -20.98 16.29 4.16
CA GLU A 34 -19.70 15.64 4.31
C GLU A 34 -19.70 14.25 3.67
N GLY A 35 -18.59 13.90 3.02
CA GLY A 35 -18.46 12.60 2.37
C GLY A 35 -17.01 12.17 2.27
N TYR A 36 -16.81 10.86 2.18
CA TYR A 36 -15.54 10.25 1.81
C TYR A 36 -15.79 9.02 0.96
N HIS A 37 -14.83 8.63 0.14
CA HIS A 37 -14.91 7.37 -0.58
C HIS A 37 -14.71 6.22 0.39
N GLN A 38 -15.72 5.35 0.54
CA GLN A 38 -15.73 4.33 1.58
C GLN A 38 -15.14 3.01 1.11
N LYS A 39 -15.41 2.61 -0.14
CA LYS A 39 -14.99 1.33 -0.71
C LYS A 39 -14.99 1.41 -2.24
N ALA A 40 -14.04 0.73 -2.87
CA ALA A 40 -13.97 0.63 -4.32
C ALA A 40 -15.31 0.15 -4.92
N GLY A 41 -15.72 0.79 -6.02
CA GLY A 41 -17.00 0.52 -6.71
C GLY A 41 -18.24 1.18 -6.06
N GLN A 42 -18.11 1.83 -4.91
CA GLN A 42 -19.17 2.63 -4.30
C GLN A 42 -19.03 4.12 -4.61
N GLY A 43 -19.99 4.93 -4.15
CA GLY A 43 -19.99 6.38 -4.30
C GLY A 43 -18.67 7.03 -3.88
N HIS A 44 -18.19 7.97 -4.70
CA HIS A 44 -17.04 8.81 -4.41
C HIS A 44 -17.36 9.83 -3.31
N ALA A 45 -16.35 10.56 -2.84
CA ALA A 45 -16.49 11.47 -1.71
C ALA A 45 -17.52 12.57 -1.97
N GLU A 46 -17.53 13.11 -3.18
CA GLU A 46 -18.42 14.18 -3.66
C GLU A 46 -19.86 13.69 -3.73
N VAL A 47 -20.07 12.48 -4.26
CA VAL A 47 -21.38 11.82 -4.30
C VAL A 47 -21.92 11.63 -2.88
N ASN A 48 -21.08 11.14 -1.96
CA ASN A 48 -21.48 10.91 -0.58
C ASN A 48 -21.75 12.23 0.17
N ALA A 49 -20.99 13.30 -0.12
CA ALA A 49 -21.23 14.62 0.46
C ALA A 49 -22.56 15.21 0.00
N ILE A 50 -22.89 15.09 -1.29
CA ILE A 50 -24.20 15.51 -1.83
C ILE A 50 -25.33 14.69 -1.21
N ALA A 51 -25.16 13.38 -1.06
CA ALA A 51 -26.14 12.51 -0.41
C ALA A 51 -26.37 12.90 1.06
N ASP A 52 -25.31 13.31 1.77
CA ASP A 52 -25.41 13.81 3.14
C ASP A 52 -26.18 15.13 3.22
N VAL A 53 -25.99 16.08 2.28
CA VAL A 53 -26.84 17.28 2.17
C VAL A 53 -28.31 16.90 1.99
N LYS A 54 -28.61 15.96 1.10
CA LYS A 54 -29.98 15.47 0.89
C LYS A 54 -30.60 14.88 2.15
N LYS A 55 -29.81 14.16 2.94
CA LYS A 55 -30.26 13.59 4.22
C LYS A 55 -30.52 14.68 5.27
N ARG A 56 -29.65 15.69 5.36
CA ARG A 56 -29.76 16.78 6.36
C ARG A 56 -30.84 17.80 6.02
N TYR A 57 -31.08 18.05 4.72
CA TYR A 57 -31.99 19.08 4.21
C TYR A 57 -32.94 18.52 3.13
N PRO A 58 -33.81 17.55 3.45
CA PRO A 58 -34.59 16.82 2.45
C PRO A 58 -35.48 17.71 1.56
N GLU A 59 -36.01 18.79 2.11
CA GLU A 59 -36.92 19.70 1.39
C GLU A 59 -36.20 20.83 0.65
N SER A 60 -34.96 21.14 1.03
CA SER A 60 -34.22 22.31 0.52
C SER A 60 -32.83 21.96 -0.02
N PHE A 61 -32.49 20.68 -0.22
CA PHE A 61 -31.14 20.26 -0.61
C PHE A 61 -30.66 20.94 -1.90
N THR A 62 -31.54 21.12 -2.90
CA THR A 62 -31.20 21.81 -4.15
C THR A 62 -30.79 23.27 -3.89
N GLU A 63 -31.52 23.95 -3.00
CA GLU A 63 -31.19 25.30 -2.58
C GLU A 63 -29.88 25.32 -1.78
N GLN A 64 -29.66 24.36 -0.88
CA GLN A 64 -28.43 24.26 -0.09
C GLN A 64 -27.19 24.03 -0.97
N LEU A 65 -27.30 23.17 -1.98
CA LEU A 65 -26.20 22.89 -2.92
C LEU A 65 -25.90 24.09 -3.83
N LYS A 66 -26.92 24.81 -4.28
CA LYS A 66 -26.76 25.93 -5.21
C LYS A 66 -25.82 26.99 -4.64
N GLY A 67 -24.75 27.28 -5.38
CA GLY A 67 -23.75 28.29 -5.03
C GLY A 67 -22.83 27.93 -3.87
N CYS A 68 -22.90 26.70 -3.32
CA CYS A 68 -22.02 26.29 -2.23
C CYS A 68 -20.57 26.10 -2.72
N THR A 69 -19.63 26.01 -1.78
CA THR A 69 -18.22 25.67 -2.06
C THR A 69 -17.96 24.21 -1.70
N ALA A 70 -17.43 23.45 -2.65
CA ALA A 70 -16.92 22.10 -2.41
C ALA A 70 -15.42 22.13 -2.12
N TYR A 71 -15.00 21.54 -1.00
CA TYR A 71 -13.59 21.27 -0.70
C TYR A 71 -13.33 19.78 -0.85
N VAL A 72 -12.50 19.38 -1.80
CA VAL A 72 -12.24 17.98 -2.13
C VAL A 72 -10.74 17.68 -2.11
N THR A 73 -10.33 16.54 -1.54
CA THR A 73 -8.89 16.25 -1.34
C THR A 73 -8.16 15.81 -2.61
N LEU A 74 -8.87 15.53 -3.69
CA LEU A 74 -8.33 15.14 -4.99
C LEU A 74 -9.24 15.73 -6.08
N GLU A 75 -8.69 16.07 -7.23
CA GLU A 75 -9.46 16.52 -8.38
C GLU A 75 -10.69 15.61 -8.66
N PRO A 76 -11.90 16.18 -8.82
CA PRO A 76 -13.09 15.41 -9.17
C PRO A 76 -12.94 14.69 -10.50
N CYS A 77 -13.28 13.41 -10.55
CA CYS A 77 -13.13 12.62 -11.76
C CYS A 77 -13.99 13.14 -12.93
N SER A 78 -13.44 13.06 -14.14
CA SER A 78 -14.01 13.58 -15.40
C SER A 78 -14.40 12.51 -16.42
N HIS A 79 -14.17 11.22 -16.12
CA HIS A 79 -14.46 10.09 -17.00
C HIS A 79 -15.54 9.19 -16.41
N PHE A 80 -16.26 8.47 -17.29
CA PHE A 80 -17.17 7.41 -16.89
C PHE A 80 -16.37 6.16 -16.50
N GLY A 81 -16.47 5.77 -15.24
CA GLY A 81 -15.95 4.50 -14.73
C GLY A 81 -17.11 3.57 -14.33
N LEU A 82 -16.97 2.91 -13.18
CA LEU A 82 -18.07 2.17 -12.55
C LEU A 82 -19.19 3.10 -12.06
N THR A 83 -18.88 4.37 -11.83
CA THR A 83 -19.81 5.43 -11.44
C THR A 83 -19.71 6.62 -12.41
N PRO A 84 -20.77 7.44 -12.55
CA PRO A 84 -20.70 8.70 -13.29
C PRO A 84 -19.61 9.66 -12.77
N PRO A 85 -19.10 10.58 -13.61
CA PRO A 85 -18.04 11.51 -13.23
C PRO A 85 -18.50 12.51 -12.15
N CYS A 86 -17.65 12.74 -11.15
CA CYS A 86 -17.95 13.61 -10.02
C CYS A 86 -17.98 15.08 -10.41
N ALA A 87 -17.16 15.50 -11.39
CA ALA A 87 -17.23 16.85 -11.96
C ALA A 87 -18.65 17.15 -12.50
N GLN A 88 -19.25 16.20 -13.25
CA GLN A 88 -20.63 16.33 -13.72
C GLN A 88 -21.63 16.36 -12.57
N GLY A 89 -21.43 15.56 -11.53
CA GLY A 89 -22.28 15.57 -10.33
C GLY A 89 -22.30 16.95 -9.63
N LEU A 90 -21.13 17.60 -9.52
CA LEU A 90 -21.01 18.94 -8.96
C LEU A 90 -21.63 20.01 -9.87
N ILE A 91 -21.49 19.88 -11.19
CA ILE A 91 -22.16 20.75 -12.18
C ILE A 91 -23.67 20.66 -12.05
N ASN A 92 -24.21 19.43 -11.99
CA ASN A 92 -25.65 19.20 -11.85
C ASN A 92 -26.18 19.73 -10.50
N ALA A 93 -25.35 19.72 -9.46
CA ALA A 93 -25.66 20.31 -8.16
C ALA A 93 -25.58 21.85 -8.14
N ASN A 94 -25.08 22.47 -9.22
CA ASN A 94 -24.95 23.93 -9.38
C ASN A 94 -24.13 24.57 -8.24
N VAL A 95 -23.02 23.92 -7.86
CA VAL A 95 -22.08 24.47 -6.88
C VAL A 95 -21.40 25.73 -7.44
N GLY A 96 -21.11 26.71 -6.59
CA GLY A 96 -20.50 27.98 -7.04
C GLY A 96 -18.99 27.92 -7.18
N ARG A 97 -18.34 27.08 -6.37
CA ARG A 97 -16.87 26.98 -6.30
C ARG A 97 -16.42 25.58 -5.90
N VAL A 98 -15.31 25.12 -6.47
CA VAL A 98 -14.62 23.88 -6.11
C VAL A 98 -13.17 24.19 -5.78
N VAL A 99 -12.71 23.72 -4.62
CA VAL A 99 -11.31 23.81 -4.18
C VAL A 99 -10.78 22.40 -3.97
N SER A 100 -9.90 21.97 -4.87
CA SER A 100 -9.21 20.68 -4.80
C SER A 100 -7.91 20.81 -4.01
N ALA A 101 -7.51 19.82 -3.21
CA ALA A 101 -6.21 19.88 -2.54
C ALA A 101 -5.07 19.63 -3.55
N MET A 102 -5.25 18.63 -4.41
CA MET A 102 -4.28 18.26 -5.44
C MET A 102 -4.98 17.91 -6.76
N VAL A 103 -4.25 18.04 -7.86
CA VAL A 103 -4.66 17.62 -9.21
C VAL A 103 -4.52 16.09 -9.33
N ASP A 104 -5.31 15.44 -10.18
CA ASP A 104 -5.18 14.00 -10.40
C ASP A 104 -3.78 13.68 -10.96
N PRO A 105 -3.01 12.77 -10.33
CA PRO A 105 -1.64 12.45 -10.76
C PRO A 105 -1.60 11.63 -12.05
N ASN A 106 -2.72 11.06 -12.52
CA ASN A 106 -2.75 10.28 -13.74
C ASN A 106 -2.66 11.23 -14.95
N PRO A 107 -1.57 11.15 -15.76
CA PRO A 107 -1.35 12.07 -16.88
C PRO A 107 -2.46 12.06 -17.91
N SER A 108 -3.20 10.96 -18.05
CA SER A 108 -4.33 10.86 -18.97
C SER A 108 -5.56 11.62 -18.51
N VAL A 109 -5.71 11.96 -17.22
CA VAL A 109 -6.90 12.63 -16.65
C VAL A 109 -6.62 13.98 -16.00
N SER A 110 -5.38 14.24 -15.59
CA SER A 110 -4.93 15.45 -14.89
C SER A 110 -5.52 16.74 -15.48
N GLY A 111 -6.22 17.52 -14.64
CA GLY A 111 -6.76 18.83 -14.97
C GLY A 111 -8.08 18.83 -15.76
N ARG A 112 -8.53 17.69 -16.29
CA ARG A 112 -9.77 17.61 -17.09
C ARG A 112 -11.02 17.86 -16.25
N GLY A 113 -11.04 17.43 -15.00
CA GLY A 113 -12.17 17.65 -14.08
C GLY A 113 -12.31 19.11 -13.70
N LEU A 114 -11.18 19.78 -13.43
CA LEU A 114 -11.15 21.22 -13.16
C LEU A 114 -11.60 22.02 -14.38
N ALA A 115 -11.06 21.72 -15.58
CA ALA A 115 -11.48 22.38 -16.82
C ALA A 115 -12.98 22.19 -17.13
N MET A 116 -13.53 21.00 -16.84
CA MET A 116 -14.96 20.71 -17.00
C MET A 116 -15.82 21.59 -16.09
N LEU A 117 -15.38 21.85 -14.86
CA LEU A 117 -16.05 22.74 -13.90
C LEU A 117 -16.00 24.20 -14.38
N GLU A 118 -14.84 24.66 -14.84
CA GLU A 118 -14.66 26.03 -15.35
C GLU A 118 -15.52 26.30 -16.59
N ALA A 119 -15.58 25.34 -17.53
CA ALA A 119 -16.43 25.44 -18.71
C ALA A 119 -17.93 25.54 -18.38
N ALA A 120 -18.35 25.02 -17.21
CA ALA A 120 -19.71 25.16 -16.68
C ALA A 120 -19.93 26.44 -15.86
N GLY A 121 -18.94 27.34 -15.80
CA GLY A 121 -19.01 28.60 -15.06
C GLY A 121 -18.74 28.47 -13.54
N ILE A 122 -18.21 27.33 -13.09
CA ILE A 122 -17.90 27.08 -11.68
C ILE A 122 -16.45 27.50 -11.40
N THR A 123 -16.23 28.30 -10.36
CA THR A 123 -14.86 28.71 -9.98
C THR A 123 -14.07 27.49 -9.49
N SER A 124 -12.96 27.16 -10.14
CA SER A 124 -12.11 26.01 -9.78
C SER A 124 -10.73 26.46 -9.30
N GLN A 125 -10.23 25.87 -8.22
CA GLN A 125 -8.89 26.16 -7.67
C GLN A 125 -8.26 24.89 -7.09
N PHE A 126 -6.93 24.84 -7.02
CA PHE A 126 -6.21 23.72 -6.43
C PHE A 126 -4.96 24.15 -5.63
N GLY A 127 -4.36 23.22 -4.88
CA GLY A 127 -3.10 23.42 -4.13
C GLY A 127 -3.27 23.68 -2.63
N LEU A 128 -4.50 23.81 -2.12
CA LEU A 128 -4.74 24.05 -0.70
C LEU A 128 -4.50 22.77 0.12
N LEU A 129 -3.50 22.77 1.01
CA LEU A 129 -3.08 21.60 1.80
C LEU A 129 -2.73 20.39 0.91
N GLU A 130 -2.01 20.65 -0.18
CA GLU A 130 -1.64 19.64 -1.16
C GLU A 130 -0.77 18.53 -0.57
N GLN A 131 0.17 18.86 0.31
CA GLN A 131 1.12 17.89 0.88
C GLN A 131 0.41 16.86 1.76
N GLU A 132 -0.57 17.29 2.56
CA GLU A 132 -1.40 16.41 3.37
C GLU A 132 -2.27 15.50 2.51
N ALA A 133 -2.79 16.01 1.38
CA ALA A 133 -3.53 15.20 0.42
C ALA A 133 -2.62 14.17 -0.28
N LYS A 134 -1.40 14.55 -0.64
CA LYS A 134 -0.39 13.64 -1.21
C LYS A 134 -0.03 12.53 -0.22
N ALA A 135 0.18 12.86 1.05
CA ALA A 135 0.50 11.89 2.10
C ALA A 135 -0.57 10.80 2.30
N LEU A 136 -1.84 11.09 2.02
CA LEU A 136 -2.92 10.09 2.07
C LEU A 136 -2.81 9.02 0.96
N ASN A 137 -2.24 9.39 -0.18
CA ASN A 137 -2.33 8.63 -1.42
C ASN A 137 -0.98 8.34 -2.08
N VAL A 138 0.10 8.27 -1.29
CA VAL A 138 1.48 8.06 -1.79
C VAL A 138 1.61 6.94 -2.82
N GLY A 139 0.96 5.79 -2.58
CA GLY A 139 1.00 4.66 -3.51
C GLY A 139 0.16 4.84 -4.76
N PHE A 140 -0.98 5.54 -4.66
CA PHE A 140 -1.78 5.86 -5.84
C PHE A 140 -1.03 6.83 -6.74
N ILE A 141 -0.43 7.87 -6.14
CA ILE A 141 0.38 8.86 -6.85
C ILE A 141 1.57 8.19 -7.53
N LYS A 142 2.39 7.45 -6.78
CA LYS A 142 3.57 6.77 -7.32
C LYS A 142 3.20 5.81 -8.46
N ARG A 143 2.11 5.05 -8.31
CA ARG A 143 1.66 4.15 -9.38
C ARG A 143 1.29 4.90 -10.65
N MET A 144 0.56 6.01 -10.53
CA MET A 144 0.12 6.80 -11.69
C MET A 144 1.29 7.52 -12.38
N THR A 145 2.33 7.91 -11.65
CA THR A 145 3.45 8.67 -12.21
C THR A 145 4.62 7.80 -12.66
N THR A 146 4.82 6.62 -12.06
CA THR A 146 6.03 5.78 -12.30
C THR A 146 5.73 4.35 -12.75
N ASN A 147 4.47 3.90 -12.70
CA ASN A 147 4.09 2.49 -12.89
C ASN A 147 4.70 1.51 -11.86
N PHE A 148 5.06 2.00 -10.68
CA PHE A 148 5.45 1.18 -9.52
C PHE A 148 4.52 1.44 -8.33
N PRO A 149 4.23 0.43 -7.49
CA PRO A 149 3.60 0.67 -6.20
C PRO A 149 4.56 1.40 -5.25
N TYR A 150 4.01 1.99 -4.19
CA TYR A 150 4.80 2.40 -3.03
C TYR A 150 5.11 1.20 -2.13
N VAL A 151 6.39 0.95 -1.90
CA VAL A 151 6.93 -0.23 -1.24
C VAL A 151 7.38 0.14 0.16
N ARG A 152 6.69 -0.42 1.16
CA ARG A 152 7.15 -0.40 2.55
C ARG A 152 7.86 -1.70 2.86
N CYS A 153 9.07 -1.65 3.41
CA CYS A 153 9.73 -2.83 3.95
C CYS A 153 9.67 -2.81 5.47
N LYS A 154 8.91 -3.76 6.04
CA LYS A 154 8.85 -3.94 7.48
C LYS A 154 9.98 -4.86 7.92
N LEU A 155 10.73 -4.39 8.91
CA LEU A 155 11.81 -5.10 9.56
C LEU A 155 11.52 -5.25 11.05
N ALA A 156 12.01 -6.31 11.68
CA ALA A 156 11.93 -6.50 13.12
C ALA A 156 13.25 -7.07 13.63
N ALA A 157 13.83 -6.44 14.64
CA ALA A 157 15.16 -6.80 15.13
C ALA A 157 15.27 -6.65 16.65
N SER A 158 16.29 -7.28 17.23
CA SER A 158 16.85 -6.89 18.52
C SER A 158 17.55 -5.53 18.44
N LEU A 159 17.96 -4.98 19.58
CA LEU A 159 18.65 -3.69 19.67
C LEU A 159 20.00 -3.72 18.93
N ASP A 160 20.69 -4.86 18.93
CA ASP A 160 21.91 -5.13 18.17
C ASP A 160 21.65 -5.61 16.71
N GLY A 161 20.44 -5.42 16.19
CA GLY A 161 20.14 -5.58 14.75
C GLY A 161 19.98 -7.02 14.28
N LYS A 162 19.53 -7.94 15.14
CA LYS A 162 19.42 -9.37 14.83
C LYS A 162 17.97 -9.82 14.64
N THR A 163 17.74 -10.75 13.73
CA THR A 163 16.40 -11.22 13.29
C THR A 163 16.08 -12.65 13.70
N ALA A 164 17.09 -13.44 14.04
CA ALA A 164 16.98 -14.80 14.54
C ALA A 164 18.31 -15.25 15.14
N MET A 165 18.29 -16.24 16.01
CA MET A 165 19.48 -16.95 16.45
C MET A 165 20.14 -17.70 15.28
N ALA A 166 21.41 -18.13 15.44
CA ALA A 166 22.14 -18.87 14.40
C ALA A 166 21.40 -20.14 13.94
N ASN A 167 20.75 -20.84 14.88
CA ASN A 167 19.92 -22.02 14.62
C ASN A 167 18.59 -21.71 13.90
N GLY A 168 18.25 -20.43 13.70
CA GLY A 168 17.01 -19.99 13.05
C GLY A 168 15.85 -19.69 13.99
N GLU A 169 16.00 -19.88 15.30
CA GLU A 169 14.98 -19.48 16.28
C GLU A 169 14.76 -17.95 16.22
N SER A 170 13.57 -17.55 15.80
CA SER A 170 13.22 -16.15 15.50
C SER A 170 11.96 -15.68 16.23
N GLN A 171 11.29 -16.62 16.90
CA GLN A 171 9.95 -16.40 17.38
C GLN A 171 9.93 -15.58 18.68
N TRP A 172 9.33 -14.40 18.51
CA TRP A 172 8.96 -13.34 19.45
C TRP A 172 10.13 -12.50 19.97
N ILE A 173 10.95 -11.99 19.04
CA ILE A 173 11.90 -10.90 19.31
C ILE A 173 11.15 -9.65 19.79
N THR A 174 10.30 -9.06 18.95
CA THR A 174 9.47 -7.89 19.31
C THR A 174 8.21 -8.27 20.11
N GLY A 175 7.63 -7.30 20.81
CA GLY A 175 6.45 -7.46 21.66
C GLY A 175 5.11 -7.52 20.90
N SER A 176 4.03 -7.73 21.65
CA SER A 176 2.66 -7.81 21.12
C SER A 176 2.17 -6.50 20.53
N HIS A 177 2.54 -5.36 21.14
CA HIS A 177 2.19 -4.04 20.63
C HIS A 177 2.79 -3.79 19.25
N ALA A 178 4.06 -4.15 19.01
CA ALA A 178 4.66 -4.08 17.69
C ALA A 178 3.95 -4.99 16.68
N ARG A 179 3.63 -6.24 17.05
CA ARG A 179 2.86 -7.14 16.18
C ARG A 179 1.45 -6.62 15.88
N GLN A 180 0.81 -5.93 16.82
CA GLN A 180 -0.47 -5.25 16.63
C GLN A 180 -0.34 -4.09 15.64
N ASP A 181 0.74 -3.30 15.72
CA ASP A 181 0.99 -2.21 14.77
C ASP A 181 1.22 -2.75 13.34
N VAL A 182 1.89 -3.89 13.21
CA VAL A 182 2.08 -4.58 11.92
C VAL A 182 0.73 -4.99 11.29
N GLN A 183 -0.28 -5.34 12.10
CA GLN A 183 -1.63 -5.61 11.56
C GLN A 183 -2.20 -4.39 10.83
N ARG A 184 -1.92 -3.17 11.32
CA ARG A 184 -2.34 -1.93 10.67
C ARG A 184 -1.59 -1.70 9.37
N LEU A 185 -0.30 -2.02 9.31
CA LEU A 185 0.48 -1.97 8.07
C LEU A 185 -0.07 -2.92 7.01
N ARG A 186 -0.41 -4.16 7.41
CA ARG A 186 -1.06 -5.15 6.52
C ARG A 186 -2.41 -4.65 6.01
N ALA A 187 -3.25 -4.10 6.89
CA ALA A 187 -4.54 -3.51 6.52
C ALA A 187 -4.44 -2.34 5.54
N LYS A 188 -3.41 -1.51 5.69
CA LYS A 188 -3.17 -0.36 4.79
C LYS A 188 -2.71 -0.81 3.39
N SER A 189 -2.06 -1.97 3.30
CA SER A 189 -1.36 -2.44 2.10
C SER A 189 -2.28 -3.19 1.13
N CYS A 190 -2.13 -2.97 -0.16
CA CYS A 190 -2.82 -3.70 -1.21
C CYS A 190 -2.38 -5.17 -1.21
N ALA A 191 -1.08 -5.40 -1.03
CA ALA A 191 -0.48 -6.72 -0.92
C ALA A 191 0.58 -6.78 0.19
N VAL A 192 0.82 -7.99 0.68
CA VAL A 192 1.99 -8.35 1.51
C VAL A 192 2.86 -9.31 0.71
N ILE A 193 4.10 -8.92 0.44
CA ILE A 193 5.10 -9.70 -0.26
C ILE A 193 5.97 -10.44 0.76
N SER A 194 6.16 -11.75 0.55
CA SER A 194 7.12 -12.55 1.30
C SER A 194 7.74 -13.64 0.43
N GLY A 195 8.75 -14.33 0.96
CA GLY A 195 9.35 -15.50 0.33
C GLY A 195 8.78 -16.81 0.88
N ALA A 196 8.87 -17.88 0.11
CA ALA A 196 8.46 -19.22 0.54
C ALA A 196 9.17 -19.70 1.84
N ASP A 197 10.39 -19.22 2.13
CA ASP A 197 11.09 -19.53 3.38
C ASP A 197 10.30 -19.11 4.62
N SER A 198 9.71 -17.91 4.62
CA SER A 198 8.91 -17.44 5.76
C SER A 198 7.62 -18.25 5.93
N VAL A 199 7.05 -18.76 4.83
CA VAL A 199 5.88 -19.64 4.92
C VAL A 199 6.27 -21.00 5.50
N ILE A 200 7.34 -21.62 4.98
CA ILE A 200 7.74 -22.98 5.31
C ILE A 200 8.35 -23.07 6.71
N PHE A 201 9.26 -22.15 7.07
CA PHE A 201 10.00 -22.23 8.32
C PHE A 201 9.33 -21.50 9.48
N ASP A 202 8.63 -20.39 9.22
CA ASP A 202 7.99 -19.59 10.28
C ASP A 202 6.48 -19.84 10.40
N ASN A 203 5.91 -20.70 9.54
CA ASN A 203 4.47 -20.90 9.40
C ASN A 203 3.70 -19.57 9.20
N ALA A 204 4.30 -18.63 8.45
CA ALA A 204 3.78 -17.28 8.31
C ALA A 204 2.50 -17.24 7.47
N LYS A 205 1.40 -16.74 8.06
CA LYS A 205 0.09 -16.64 7.39
C LYS A 205 -0.13 -15.32 6.64
N MET A 206 0.58 -14.27 7.04
CA MET A 206 0.53 -12.90 6.47
C MET A 206 -0.86 -12.28 6.31
N ASN A 207 -1.84 -12.78 7.05
CA ASN A 207 -3.20 -12.24 7.08
C ASN A 207 -3.34 -11.13 8.13
N ILE A 208 -4.42 -10.36 7.98
CA ILE A 208 -4.94 -9.51 9.05
C ILE A 208 -5.74 -10.39 10.00
N ARG A 209 -5.44 -10.31 11.29
CA ARG A 209 -6.20 -10.95 12.36
C ARG A 209 -7.05 -9.89 13.03
N TRP A 210 -8.37 -9.97 12.86
CA TRP A 210 -9.31 -8.96 13.35
C TRP A 210 -9.08 -8.62 14.82
N GLN A 211 -8.91 -9.65 15.67
CA GLN A 211 -8.72 -9.48 17.11
C GLN A 211 -7.44 -8.73 17.51
N GLU A 212 -6.46 -8.64 16.60
CA GLU A 212 -5.18 -7.95 16.81
C GLU A 212 -5.11 -6.58 16.12
N LEU A 213 -6.24 -6.01 15.70
CA LEU A 213 -6.27 -4.64 15.15
C LEU A 213 -6.36 -3.55 16.23
N GLY A 214 -6.55 -3.93 17.49
CA GLY A 214 -6.71 -3.00 18.62
C GLY A 214 -7.87 -2.03 18.40
N GLU A 215 -7.61 -0.74 18.61
CA GLU A 215 -8.58 0.36 18.51
C GLU A 215 -9.24 0.50 17.13
N LEU A 216 -8.61 0.01 16.06
CA LEU A 216 -9.21 0.07 14.71
C LEU A 216 -10.54 -0.70 14.63
N ARG A 217 -10.73 -1.72 15.48
CA ARG A 217 -12.00 -2.46 15.55
C ARG A 217 -13.19 -1.60 15.97
N HIS A 218 -12.94 -0.49 16.67
CA HIS A 218 -13.98 0.45 17.09
C HIS A 218 -14.34 1.46 16.00
N GLN A 219 -13.50 1.59 14.97
CA GLN A 219 -13.67 2.58 13.89
C GLN A 219 -14.19 1.95 12.59
N TYR A 220 -14.04 0.64 12.43
CA TYR A 220 -14.40 -0.09 11.21
C TYR A 220 -15.30 -1.29 11.52
N ALA A 221 -16.20 -1.59 10.59
CA ALA A 221 -16.86 -2.89 10.59
C ALA A 221 -15.92 -3.96 10.00
N GLN A 222 -15.92 -5.16 10.58
CA GLN A 222 -14.99 -6.24 10.21
C GLN A 222 -15.03 -6.59 8.72
N ASN A 223 -16.23 -6.64 8.14
CA ASN A 223 -16.45 -6.97 6.73
C ASN A 223 -15.97 -5.87 5.76
N LEU A 224 -15.65 -4.67 6.25
CA LEU A 224 -15.12 -3.58 5.43
C LEU A 224 -13.59 -3.60 5.37
N VAL A 225 -12.92 -4.12 6.40
CA VAL A 225 -11.46 -4.25 6.40
C VAL A 225 -11.06 -5.42 5.51
N ARG A 226 -10.52 -5.10 4.33
CA ARG A 226 -10.08 -6.09 3.36
C ARG A 226 -8.80 -6.79 3.83
N GLN A 227 -8.66 -8.06 3.48
CA GLN A 227 -7.36 -8.74 3.53
C GLN A 227 -6.46 -8.19 2.42
N PRO A 228 -5.13 -8.03 2.66
CA PRO A 228 -4.19 -7.82 1.58
C PRO A 228 -4.05 -9.10 0.75
N VAL A 229 -3.73 -8.95 -0.53
CA VAL A 229 -3.30 -10.11 -1.32
C VAL A 229 -1.94 -10.56 -0.81
N ARG A 230 -1.76 -11.86 -0.58
CA ARG A 230 -0.49 -12.41 -0.11
C ARG A 230 0.31 -12.87 -1.31
N VAL A 231 1.41 -12.18 -1.59
CA VAL A 231 2.27 -12.43 -2.75
C VAL A 231 3.49 -13.20 -2.27
N ILE A 232 3.56 -14.50 -2.59
CA ILE A 232 4.63 -15.38 -2.11
C ILE A 232 5.58 -15.70 -3.26
N ILE A 233 6.83 -15.27 -3.13
CA ILE A 233 7.89 -15.60 -4.09
C ILE A 233 8.40 -17.00 -3.80
N ASP A 234 8.22 -17.89 -4.78
CA ASP A 234 8.65 -19.28 -4.72
C ASP A 234 9.30 -19.72 -6.04
N SER A 235 10.50 -19.18 -6.32
CA SER A 235 11.25 -19.54 -7.54
C SER A 235 11.64 -21.01 -7.63
N GLN A 236 11.46 -21.80 -6.56
CA GLN A 236 11.81 -23.21 -6.51
C GLN A 236 10.60 -24.15 -6.40
N GLN A 237 9.37 -23.60 -6.41
CA GLN A 237 8.12 -24.40 -6.34
C GLN A 237 8.06 -25.35 -5.13
N ARG A 238 8.45 -24.86 -3.95
CA ARG A 238 8.49 -25.63 -2.71
C ARG A 238 7.19 -25.58 -1.92
N LEU A 239 6.30 -24.63 -2.21
CA LEU A 239 5.03 -24.51 -1.50
C LEU A 239 4.12 -25.68 -1.87
N THR A 240 3.39 -26.18 -0.87
CA THR A 240 2.37 -27.22 -1.03
C THR A 240 1.01 -26.71 -0.55
N PRO A 241 -0.12 -27.18 -1.14
CA PRO A 241 -1.46 -26.69 -0.80
C PRO A 241 -1.91 -26.93 0.65
N ASP A 242 -1.28 -27.84 1.38
CA ASP A 242 -1.58 -28.20 2.77
C ASP A 242 -1.01 -27.20 3.80
N LEU A 243 -0.10 -26.31 3.39
CA LEU A 243 0.46 -25.29 4.28
C LEU A 243 -0.64 -24.37 4.83
N GLU A 244 -0.52 -24.00 6.10
CA GLU A 244 -1.51 -23.24 6.87
C GLU A 244 -1.92 -21.90 6.23
N ILE A 245 -1.02 -21.26 5.46
CA ILE A 245 -1.34 -20.03 4.73
C ILE A 245 -2.50 -20.23 3.75
N PHE A 246 -2.61 -21.42 3.15
CA PHE A 246 -3.65 -21.80 2.19
C PHE A 246 -4.95 -22.24 2.85
N GLN A 247 -4.98 -22.43 4.18
CA GLN A 247 -6.23 -22.64 4.93
C GLN A 247 -6.96 -21.32 5.22
N GLN A 248 -6.29 -20.18 5.04
CA GLN A 248 -6.87 -18.85 5.23
C GLN A 248 -7.50 -18.37 3.91
N HIS A 249 -8.84 -18.26 3.89
CA HIS A 249 -9.61 -17.85 2.70
C HIS A 249 -9.42 -16.36 2.36
N SER A 250 -8.35 -16.03 1.66
CA SER A 250 -8.14 -14.72 1.03
C SER A 250 -7.18 -14.84 -0.15
N PRO A 251 -7.16 -13.88 -1.10
CA PRO A 251 -6.35 -14.02 -2.31
C PRO A 251 -4.86 -14.24 -2.03
N ILE A 252 -4.26 -15.18 -2.75
CA ILE A 252 -2.82 -15.47 -2.75
C ILE A 252 -2.32 -15.46 -4.19
N ILE A 253 -1.17 -14.82 -4.41
CA ILE A 253 -0.42 -14.92 -5.66
C ILE A 253 0.88 -15.65 -5.36
N ILE A 254 1.10 -16.81 -5.97
CA ILE A 254 2.39 -17.50 -5.96
C ILE A 254 3.18 -17.01 -7.17
N VAL A 255 4.37 -16.47 -6.92
CA VAL A 255 5.24 -15.88 -7.95
C VAL A 255 6.38 -16.83 -8.25
N GLY A 256 6.47 -17.24 -9.51
CA GLY A 256 7.58 -18.02 -10.06
C GLY A 256 8.19 -17.36 -11.29
N ILE A 257 9.05 -18.10 -11.98
CA ILE A 257 9.65 -17.71 -13.27
C ILE A 257 9.14 -18.62 -14.39
N GLU A 258 9.25 -18.22 -15.65
CA GLU A 258 8.68 -18.98 -16.77
C GLU A 258 9.17 -20.44 -16.84
N LYS A 259 10.45 -20.68 -16.50
CA LYS A 259 11.04 -22.04 -16.41
C LYS A 259 10.31 -22.95 -15.41
N ASN A 260 9.60 -22.39 -14.44
CA ASN A 260 8.85 -23.15 -13.46
C ASN A 260 7.50 -23.65 -14.01
N LYS A 261 6.94 -22.94 -14.98
CA LYS A 261 5.61 -23.25 -15.53
C LYS A 261 5.61 -24.58 -16.28
N SER A 262 6.66 -24.88 -17.04
CA SER A 262 6.81 -26.17 -17.72
C SER A 262 6.91 -27.31 -16.72
N VAL A 263 7.67 -27.14 -15.64
CA VAL A 263 7.85 -28.18 -14.61
C VAL A 263 6.52 -28.59 -13.96
N ILE A 264 5.63 -27.65 -13.64
CA ILE A 264 4.31 -27.97 -13.07
C ILE A 264 3.42 -28.71 -14.08
N GLN A 265 3.47 -28.30 -15.35
CA GLN A 265 2.65 -28.90 -16.40
C GLN A 265 3.06 -30.34 -16.72
N ASP A 266 4.34 -30.68 -16.50
CA ASP A 266 4.88 -32.01 -16.75
C ASP A 266 4.69 -33.01 -15.59
N LEU A 267 4.12 -32.57 -14.44
CA LEU A 267 3.81 -33.47 -13.33
C LEU A 267 2.59 -34.33 -13.66
N GLU A 268 2.71 -35.65 -13.49
CA GLU A 268 1.58 -36.59 -13.66
C GLU A 268 0.35 -36.24 -12.80
N LYS A 269 0.57 -35.57 -11.66
CA LYS A 269 -0.47 -35.04 -10.77
C LYS A 269 -0.07 -33.65 -10.27
N PRO A 270 -0.49 -32.57 -10.93
CA PRO A 270 -0.20 -31.22 -10.45
C PRO A 270 -0.92 -30.97 -9.10
N PRO A 271 -0.33 -30.17 -8.20
CA PRO A 271 -0.96 -29.83 -6.93
C PRO A 271 -2.30 -29.11 -7.16
N GLN A 272 -3.34 -29.56 -6.44
CA GLN A 272 -4.64 -28.89 -6.45
C GLN A 272 -4.63 -27.71 -5.48
N TRP A 273 -4.57 -26.51 -6.04
CA TRP A 273 -4.58 -25.27 -5.27
C TRP A 273 -6.02 -24.81 -4.96
N PRO A 274 -6.25 -24.16 -3.80
CA PRO A 274 -7.54 -23.51 -3.52
C PRO A 274 -7.91 -22.46 -4.59
N HIS A 275 -9.20 -22.25 -4.81
CA HIS A 275 -9.72 -21.36 -5.87
C HIS A 275 -9.29 -19.88 -5.75
N PHE A 276 -8.76 -19.46 -4.60
CA PHE A 276 -8.29 -18.10 -4.33
C PHE A 276 -6.76 -17.96 -4.49
N VAL A 277 -6.08 -19.01 -4.96
CA VAL A 277 -4.65 -19.01 -5.28
C VAL A 277 -4.47 -18.83 -6.78
N GLU A 278 -3.68 -17.83 -7.14
CA GLU A 278 -3.27 -17.55 -8.51
C GLU A 278 -1.76 -17.80 -8.65
N HIS A 279 -1.33 -18.34 -9.78
CA HIS A 279 0.10 -18.42 -10.13
C HIS A 279 0.45 -17.36 -11.16
N VAL A 280 1.53 -16.63 -10.90
CA VAL A 280 2.03 -15.56 -11.78
C VAL A 280 3.49 -15.82 -12.08
N THR A 281 3.85 -15.79 -13.36
CA THR A 281 5.25 -15.80 -13.79
C THR A 281 5.72 -14.37 -14.04
N VAL A 282 6.98 -14.13 -13.67
CA VAL A 282 7.70 -12.87 -13.95
C VAL A 282 9.06 -13.21 -14.53
N ASN A 283 9.76 -12.18 -15.02
CA ASN A 283 11.09 -12.35 -15.59
C ASN A 283 12.08 -12.92 -14.57
N GLU A 284 13.06 -13.66 -15.08
CA GLU A 284 14.22 -14.09 -14.30
C GLU A 284 15.20 -12.92 -14.14
N SER A 285 15.75 -12.76 -12.93
CA SER A 285 16.70 -11.68 -12.63
C SER A 285 17.98 -11.83 -13.46
N ILE A 286 18.36 -10.77 -14.16
CA ILE A 286 19.58 -10.72 -15.00
C ILE A 286 20.84 -10.70 -14.12
N GLN A 287 20.77 -10.19 -12.88
CA GLN A 287 21.91 -10.16 -11.94
C GLN A 287 22.40 -11.56 -11.57
N ALA A 288 21.55 -12.59 -11.64
CA ALA A 288 21.95 -13.97 -11.43
C ALA A 288 22.90 -14.51 -12.52
N LYS A 289 22.99 -13.85 -13.69
CA LYS A 289 23.83 -14.31 -14.82
C LYS A 289 25.29 -13.85 -14.74
N HIS A 290 25.60 -12.82 -13.95
CA HIS A 290 26.96 -12.28 -13.83
C HIS A 290 27.78 -12.89 -12.68
N GLN A 291 27.17 -13.69 -11.80
CA GLN A 291 27.91 -14.55 -10.88
C GLN A 291 28.10 -15.92 -11.55
N LEU A 292 29.30 -16.15 -12.09
CA LEU A 292 29.75 -17.30 -12.88
C LEU A 292 29.85 -18.62 -12.09
N ASN A 293 28.97 -18.85 -11.10
CA ASN A 293 28.86 -20.13 -10.43
C ASN A 293 27.59 -20.84 -10.91
N SER A 294 27.78 -21.97 -11.61
CA SER A 294 26.73 -22.85 -12.18
C SER A 294 25.74 -23.47 -11.17
N SER A 295 25.77 -23.03 -9.91
CA SER A 295 24.90 -23.48 -8.82
C SER A 295 23.88 -22.45 -8.35
N ASP A 296 23.91 -21.22 -8.87
CA ASP A 296 22.93 -20.20 -8.49
C ASP A 296 21.56 -20.50 -9.09
N LYS A 297 20.61 -20.81 -8.21
CA LYS A 297 19.22 -21.05 -8.58
C LYS A 297 18.62 -19.76 -9.15
N ALA A 298 17.87 -19.91 -10.24
CA ALA A 298 17.15 -18.83 -10.89
C ALA A 298 16.30 -18.02 -9.90
N LYS A 299 16.42 -16.69 -9.96
CA LYS A 299 15.75 -15.74 -9.06
C LYS A 299 14.71 -14.92 -9.82
N VAL A 300 13.67 -14.49 -9.12
CA VAL A 300 12.66 -13.57 -9.64
C VAL A 300 13.22 -12.16 -9.80
N ASP A 301 12.92 -11.49 -10.91
CA ASP A 301 13.10 -10.05 -11.06
C ASP A 301 12.06 -9.28 -10.20
N LEU A 302 12.54 -8.65 -9.14
CA LEU A 302 11.70 -7.93 -8.19
C LEU A 302 11.07 -6.66 -8.81
N ALA A 303 11.76 -6.00 -9.73
CA ALA A 303 11.23 -4.82 -10.42
C ALA A 303 10.09 -5.21 -11.36
N ASP A 304 10.21 -6.32 -12.08
CA ASP A 304 9.15 -6.86 -12.92
C ASP A 304 7.94 -7.33 -12.10
N LEU A 305 8.17 -7.95 -10.94
CA LEU A 305 7.10 -8.25 -9.99
C LEU A 305 6.35 -6.98 -9.56
N LEU A 306 7.05 -5.93 -9.15
CA LEU A 306 6.42 -4.67 -8.74
C LEU A 306 5.63 -4.01 -9.89
N LYS A 307 6.17 -4.01 -11.12
CA LYS A 307 5.45 -3.54 -12.32
C LYS A 307 4.19 -4.37 -12.60
N THR A 308 4.27 -5.68 -12.42
CA THR A 308 3.13 -6.60 -12.59
C THR A 308 2.03 -6.29 -11.58
N LEU A 309 2.39 -6.04 -10.32
CA LEU A 309 1.44 -5.61 -9.28
C LEU A 309 0.87 -4.21 -9.58
N ALA A 310 1.67 -3.25 -10.02
CA ALA A 310 1.17 -1.91 -10.40
C ALA A 310 0.11 -2.00 -11.52
N LYS A 311 0.36 -2.78 -12.57
CA LYS A 311 -0.60 -3.01 -13.67
C LYS A 311 -1.93 -3.59 -13.18
N ARG A 312 -1.89 -4.40 -12.11
CA ARG A 312 -3.07 -4.99 -11.47
C ARG A 312 -3.77 -4.08 -10.47
N GLY A 313 -3.34 -2.83 -10.30
CA GLY A 313 -4.00 -1.86 -9.45
C GLY A 313 -3.44 -1.73 -8.03
N PHE A 314 -2.34 -2.41 -7.70
CA PHE A 314 -1.76 -2.36 -6.36
C PHE A 314 -1.03 -1.03 -6.17
N ASN A 315 -1.56 -0.18 -5.29
CA ASN A 315 -0.97 1.13 -4.95
C ASN A 315 0.16 1.01 -3.93
N GLU A 316 -0.05 0.24 -2.87
CA GLU A 316 0.88 0.13 -1.74
C GLU A 316 1.15 -1.35 -1.45
N VAL A 317 2.42 -1.72 -1.32
CA VAL A 317 2.82 -3.09 -1.00
C VAL A 317 3.70 -3.11 0.25
N LEU A 318 3.53 -4.13 1.07
CA LEU A 318 4.34 -4.36 2.27
C LEU A 318 5.25 -5.55 2.03
N VAL A 319 6.57 -5.34 2.03
CA VAL A 319 7.54 -6.43 2.12
C VAL A 319 7.67 -6.80 3.59
N GLU A 320 7.28 -8.04 3.92
CA GLU A 320 7.45 -8.63 5.24
C GLU A 320 8.15 -9.98 5.05
N SER A 321 9.48 -9.99 5.13
CA SER A 321 10.26 -11.20 4.88
C SER A 321 11.60 -11.20 5.62
N GLY A 322 12.32 -12.31 5.52
CA GLY A 322 13.64 -12.48 6.13
C GLY A 322 14.74 -11.67 5.44
N ALA A 323 15.92 -11.68 6.05
CA ALA A 323 17.06 -10.84 5.68
C ALA A 323 17.44 -10.88 4.19
N LYS A 324 17.30 -12.03 3.53
CA LYS A 324 17.65 -12.20 2.10
C LYS A 324 16.73 -11.41 1.17
N LEU A 325 15.40 -11.58 1.30
CA LEU A 325 14.46 -10.93 0.39
C LEU A 325 14.35 -9.44 0.71
N SER A 326 14.25 -9.07 1.99
CA SER A 326 14.23 -7.68 2.42
C SER A 326 15.51 -6.95 2.00
N GLY A 327 16.67 -7.58 2.16
CA GLY A 327 17.95 -7.05 1.67
C GLY A 327 17.98 -6.84 0.16
N ALA A 328 17.50 -7.81 -0.63
CA ALA A 328 17.45 -7.66 -2.09
C ALA A 328 16.56 -6.49 -2.56
N PHE A 329 15.42 -6.25 -1.90
CA PHE A 329 14.58 -5.07 -2.20
C PHE A 329 15.30 -3.75 -1.90
N ILE A 330 16.04 -3.67 -0.79
CA ILE A 330 16.77 -2.46 -0.38
C ILE A 330 17.97 -2.22 -1.28
N GLU A 331 18.75 -3.27 -1.56
CA GLU A 331 19.95 -3.21 -2.39
C GLU A 331 19.65 -2.74 -3.82
N GLN A 332 18.49 -3.15 -4.37
CA GLN A 332 18.01 -2.77 -5.71
C GLN A 332 17.25 -1.42 -5.75
N ASP A 333 17.25 -0.65 -4.66
CA ASP A 333 16.54 0.64 -4.56
C ASP A 333 15.03 0.54 -4.87
N LEU A 334 14.42 -0.59 -4.50
CA LEU A 334 12.99 -0.86 -4.72
C LEU A 334 12.11 -0.53 -3.51
N VAL A 335 12.70 -0.05 -2.42
CA VAL A 335 11.98 0.32 -1.19
C VAL A 335 11.83 1.83 -1.10
N ASP A 336 10.63 2.31 -0.82
CA ASP A 336 10.38 3.74 -0.56
C ASP A 336 10.54 4.08 0.92
N GLU A 337 10.11 3.16 1.79
CA GLU A 337 10.02 3.40 3.23
C GLU A 337 10.36 2.14 4.03
N LEU A 338 11.27 2.28 4.98
CA LEU A 338 11.61 1.27 5.98
C LEU A 338 10.78 1.51 7.24
N ILE A 339 10.22 0.43 7.79
CA ILE A 339 9.59 0.43 9.11
C ILE A 339 10.28 -0.62 9.96
N LEU A 340 11.23 -0.19 10.79
CA LEU A 340 12.00 -1.03 11.68
C LEU A 340 11.37 -1.04 13.07
N TYR A 341 10.99 -2.22 13.56
CA TYR A 341 10.68 -2.44 14.96
C TYR A 341 11.90 -3.01 15.68
N GLN A 342 12.40 -2.32 16.70
CA GLN A 342 13.59 -2.68 17.45
C GLN A 342 13.22 -3.01 18.89
N ALA A 343 13.44 -4.27 19.29
CA ALA A 343 13.17 -4.76 20.63
C ALA A 343 14.34 -4.45 21.57
N PRO A 344 14.08 -4.23 22.88
CA PRO A 344 15.13 -4.03 23.89
C PRO A 344 15.78 -5.38 24.27
N LYS A 345 16.40 -6.04 23.30
CA LYS A 345 17.08 -7.34 23.42
C LYS A 345 18.46 -7.26 22.78
N LEU A 346 19.41 -8.04 23.29
CA LEU A 346 20.71 -8.28 22.66
C LEU A 346 20.81 -9.77 22.34
N MET A 347 21.22 -10.12 21.12
CA MET A 347 21.24 -11.51 20.64
C MET A 347 22.64 -11.99 20.26
N GLY A 348 23.63 -11.09 20.23
CA GLY A 348 25.04 -11.42 20.02
C GLY A 348 25.42 -11.56 18.55
N THR A 349 26.72 -11.52 18.27
CA THR A 349 27.28 -11.40 16.92
C THR A 349 26.88 -12.52 15.98
N GLU A 350 26.84 -13.76 16.46
CA GLU A 350 26.55 -14.97 15.67
C GLU A 350 25.08 -15.09 15.24
N ALA A 351 24.18 -14.26 15.80
CA ALA A 351 22.79 -14.21 15.37
C ALA A 351 22.67 -13.60 13.96
N LYS A 352 21.61 -13.97 13.25
CA LYS A 352 21.35 -13.55 11.87
C LYS A 352 21.11 -12.05 11.81
N GLY A 353 21.79 -11.37 10.90
CA GLY A 353 21.68 -9.92 10.69
C GLY A 353 20.30 -9.49 10.18
N LEU A 354 20.10 -8.16 10.15
CA LEU A 354 18.83 -7.55 9.76
C LEU A 354 18.49 -7.78 8.28
N VAL A 355 19.46 -7.53 7.41
CA VAL A 355 19.35 -7.63 5.95
C VAL A 355 20.67 -8.11 5.36
N ASN A 356 20.60 -8.79 4.23
CA ASN A 356 21.76 -9.20 3.46
C ASN A 356 21.87 -8.31 2.21
N MET A 357 22.94 -7.51 2.12
CA MET A 357 23.23 -6.64 0.97
C MET A 357 24.68 -6.84 0.52
N PRO A 358 25.02 -8.01 -0.08
CA PRO A 358 26.40 -8.40 -0.34
C PRO A 358 27.17 -7.47 -1.29
N SER A 359 26.51 -6.67 -2.13
CA SER A 359 27.19 -5.69 -3.00
C SER A 359 27.72 -4.46 -2.27
N ILE A 360 27.33 -4.24 -1.02
CA ILE A 360 27.80 -3.11 -0.21
C ILE A 360 29.14 -3.47 0.44
N GLU A 361 30.23 -3.31 -0.31
CA GLU A 361 31.59 -3.66 0.13
C GLU A 361 32.37 -2.49 0.74
N SER A 362 31.85 -1.27 0.63
CA SER A 362 32.50 -0.05 1.14
C SER A 362 31.50 0.90 1.81
N LEU A 363 31.98 1.73 2.74
CA LEU A 363 31.14 2.71 3.43
C LEU A 363 30.51 3.72 2.46
N SER A 364 31.19 4.07 1.37
CA SER A 364 30.65 4.94 0.32
C SER A 364 29.49 4.33 -0.46
N ALA A 365 29.38 3.00 -0.48
CA ALA A 365 28.25 2.29 -1.09
C ALA A 365 27.06 2.16 -0.12
N ALA A 366 27.21 2.53 1.16
CA ALA A 366 26.14 2.42 2.13
C ALA A 366 24.90 3.24 1.70
N LYS A 367 23.72 2.64 1.88
CA LYS A 367 22.44 3.29 1.61
C LYS A 367 22.11 4.26 2.74
N ASN A 368 22.04 5.55 2.42
CA ASN A 368 21.68 6.58 3.40
C ASN A 368 20.17 6.62 3.63
N LEU A 369 19.78 6.90 4.87
CA LEU A 369 18.39 6.94 5.31
C LEU A 369 18.05 8.31 5.89
N ASP A 370 16.87 8.82 5.57
CA ASP A 370 16.25 9.95 6.25
C ASP A 370 15.21 9.42 7.25
N ILE A 371 15.44 9.64 8.55
CA ILE A 371 14.53 9.18 9.60
C ILE A 371 13.38 10.18 9.71
N VAL A 372 12.18 9.73 9.35
CA VAL A 372 10.98 10.58 9.31
C VAL A 372 10.16 10.51 10.60
N ASP A 373 10.30 9.43 11.38
CA ASP A 373 9.52 9.21 12.61
C ASP A 373 10.21 8.20 13.54
N ILE A 374 10.17 8.47 14.85
CA ILE A 374 10.59 7.52 15.90
C ILE A 374 9.52 7.51 16.99
N ASN A 375 8.95 6.34 17.29
CA ASN A 375 7.92 6.18 18.30
C ASN A 375 8.12 4.93 19.15
N MET A 376 7.75 5.00 20.43
CA MET A 376 7.60 3.81 21.26
C MET A 376 6.31 3.06 20.89
N VAL A 377 6.40 1.73 20.81
CA VAL A 377 5.26 0.83 20.57
C VAL A 377 5.29 -0.27 21.63
N GLY A 378 4.63 -0.01 22.76
CA GLY A 378 4.85 -0.80 23.98
C GLY A 378 6.29 -0.61 24.44
N ASN A 379 7.05 -1.71 24.51
CA ASN A 379 8.47 -1.69 24.90
C ASN A 379 9.44 -1.67 23.71
N ASP A 380 8.94 -1.78 22.48
CA ASP A 380 9.76 -1.74 21.27
C ASP A 380 9.83 -0.30 20.73
N ILE A 381 10.89 0.03 20.00
CA ILE A 381 11.00 1.28 19.23
C ILE A 381 10.55 0.98 17.80
N ARG A 382 9.72 1.85 17.21
CA ARG A 382 9.45 1.86 15.77
C ARG A 382 10.14 3.05 15.13
N ILE A 383 11.01 2.79 14.17
CA ILE A 383 11.68 3.79 13.34
C ILE A 383 11.10 3.70 11.94
N THR A 384 10.61 4.83 11.42
CA THR A 384 10.22 4.97 10.02
C THR A 384 11.28 5.80 9.32
N ALA A 385 11.83 5.31 8.21
CA ALA A 385 12.85 6.00 7.44
C ALA A 385 12.61 5.87 5.94
N LYS A 386 13.04 6.84 5.16
CA LYS A 386 13.07 6.79 3.69
C LYS A 386 14.49 6.59 3.20
N LEU A 387 14.64 5.91 2.07
CA LEU A 387 15.95 5.85 1.39
C LEU A 387 16.22 7.18 0.71
N ILE A 388 17.42 7.73 0.93
CA ILE A 388 17.91 8.91 0.21
C ILE A 388 18.49 8.41 -1.10
N ASN A 389 17.72 8.50 -2.19
CA ASN A 389 18.24 8.19 -3.51
C ASN A 389 19.22 9.29 -3.92
N SER A 390 20.44 8.91 -4.28
CA SER A 390 21.52 9.83 -4.70
C SER A 390 21.17 10.69 -5.93
N PHE A 391 20.05 10.42 -6.60
CA PHE A 391 19.54 11.19 -7.74
C PHE A 391 18.62 12.37 -7.35
N GLU A 392 18.17 12.49 -6.10
CA GLU A 392 17.31 13.61 -5.66
C GLU A 392 18.11 14.84 -5.17
N ASN A 393 19.44 14.75 -5.07
CA ASN A 393 20.32 15.86 -4.70
C ASN A 393 20.86 16.67 -5.90
N VAL A 394 20.24 16.55 -7.07
CA VAL A 394 20.53 17.42 -8.23
C VAL A 394 19.24 18.06 -8.70
N SER A 395 18.81 19.10 -8.00
CA SER A 395 17.85 20.09 -8.49
C SER A 395 18.13 21.44 -7.85
#